data_AF-A0AAD3DVR1-F1
#
_entry.id   AF-A0AAD3DVR1-F1
#
_cell.length_a   1.000
_cell.length_b   1.000
_cell.length_c   1.000
_cell.angle_alpha   90.00
_cell.angle_beta   90.00
_cell.angle_gamma   90.00
#
_symmetry.space_group_name_H-M   'P 1'
#
loop_
_entity.id
_entity.type
_entity.pdbx_description
1 polymer ?
#
loop_
_entity_poly.entity_id
_entity_poly.type
_entity_poly.pdbx_seq_one_letter_code
_entity_poly.pdbx_strand_id
1 'polypeptide(L)'
;MQAGGAITRRNYSFLCRPESQQPADVDWSALFDDPSKPLVVDLGCGAGRYILLMAHRQGPGKNYLGIDVHKALLDRANGWAAARRMSGHVRYLQAHAVLSAGQLLGCYPGAVELVSVQYPDPQQRRQRHMVGRELVEALARVLKPGARVYLTSDFEDTAAYMRNAFERYGGGCFRVDDEVHTTQRVFPCTPLTPPGAAAVADVGSGVAATGALAGTPVPATALKPPLEGEGGESGGGLSHGTIGNGGVCEGGGSGNSNAATVGAWSERHRGDSGGEEEEDLLAFQGSWQEAGWLEENPVGAPTEREVYVEKASKGRVYRVLLVRR
;
A
#
# COMPACT_ATOMS: atom_id res chain seq x y z
N MET A 1 0.94 23.68 11.86
CA MET A 1 0.23 23.55 10.56
C MET A 1 -0.16 22.09 10.41
N GLN A 2 -1.37 21.79 9.93
CA GLN A 2 -1.78 20.41 9.60
C GLN A 2 -1.06 19.97 8.32
N ALA A 3 -0.69 18.69 8.20
CA ALA A 3 -0.08 18.11 6.99
C ALA A 3 -1.13 17.84 5.88
N GLY A 4 -2.07 18.77 5.70
CA GLY A 4 -3.15 18.70 4.72
C GLY A 4 -2.76 19.35 3.40
N GLY A 5 -1.73 18.83 2.73
CA GLY A 5 -1.47 19.18 1.33
C GLY A 5 -2.70 18.81 0.50
N ALA A 6 -3.25 19.75 -0.28
CA ALA A 6 -4.54 19.60 -0.93
C ALA A 6 -4.58 18.33 -1.81
N ILE A 7 -5.33 17.31 -1.36
CA ILE A 7 -5.33 15.99 -2.00
C ILE A 7 -6.14 16.07 -3.29
N THR A 8 -5.46 16.35 -4.40
CA THR A 8 -6.02 16.21 -5.74
C THR A 8 -6.52 14.78 -5.92
N ARG A 9 -7.83 14.63 -6.15
CA ARG A 9 -8.50 13.33 -6.31
C ARG A 9 -7.78 12.52 -7.38
N ARG A 10 -7.07 11.47 -6.98
CA ARG A 10 -6.37 10.59 -7.91
C ARG A 10 -7.39 9.91 -8.81
N ASN A 11 -7.24 10.08 -10.13
CA ASN A 11 -8.19 9.54 -11.08
C ASN A 11 -7.85 8.09 -11.43
N TYR A 12 -8.45 7.15 -10.70
CA TYR A 12 -8.28 5.71 -10.91
C TYR A 12 -9.12 5.13 -12.06
N SER A 13 -9.78 5.95 -12.90
CA SER A 13 -10.66 5.43 -13.97
C SER A 13 -9.96 4.55 -15.03
N PHE A 14 -8.63 4.58 -15.10
CA PHE A 14 -7.84 3.69 -15.94
C PHE A 14 -7.79 2.24 -15.42
N LEU A 15 -8.08 2.01 -14.13
CA LEU A 15 -8.26 0.67 -13.56
C LEU A 15 -9.54 0.01 -14.06
N CYS A 16 -10.59 0.80 -14.31
CA CYS A 16 -11.88 0.34 -14.81
C CYS A 16 -11.88 -0.06 -16.31
N ARG A 17 -10.72 -0.05 -16.96
CA ARG A 17 -10.56 -0.47 -18.36
C ARG A 17 -10.45 -2.01 -18.44
N PRO A 18 -11.05 -2.69 -19.44
CA PRO A 18 -11.02 -4.15 -19.53
C PRO A 18 -9.61 -4.76 -19.51
N GLU A 19 -8.64 -4.07 -20.11
CA GLU A 19 -7.23 -4.49 -20.17
C GLU A 19 -6.53 -4.39 -18.80
N SER A 20 -7.04 -3.52 -17.91
CA SER A 20 -6.57 -3.35 -16.53
C SER A 20 -7.27 -4.28 -15.53
N GLN A 21 -8.27 -5.05 -15.97
CA GLN A 21 -9.09 -5.95 -15.14
C GLN A 21 -8.68 -7.44 -15.26
N GLN A 22 -7.60 -7.74 -15.97
CA GLN A 22 -7.02 -9.09 -16.03
C GLN A 22 -5.83 -9.23 -15.07
N PRO A 23 -5.61 -10.43 -14.48
CA PRO A 23 -4.33 -10.76 -13.86
C PRO A 23 -3.20 -10.65 -14.88
N ALA A 24 -2.07 -10.07 -14.48
CA ALA A 24 -0.87 -10.05 -15.32
C ALA A 24 -0.24 -11.44 -15.42
N ASP A 25 0.17 -11.81 -16.63
CA ASP A 25 0.98 -13.00 -16.93
C ASP A 25 2.39 -12.57 -17.37
N VAL A 26 3.42 -13.34 -17.00
CA VAL A 26 4.82 -12.97 -17.23
C VAL A 26 5.74 -14.16 -17.48
N ASP A 27 6.71 -13.99 -18.37
CA ASP A 27 7.89 -14.84 -18.44
C ASP A 27 8.91 -14.39 -17.39
N TRP A 28 9.09 -15.21 -16.35
CA TRP A 28 10.06 -14.96 -15.28
C TRP A 28 11.51 -14.95 -15.74
N SER A 29 11.86 -15.64 -16.82
CA SER A 29 13.21 -15.66 -17.39
C SER A 29 13.54 -14.40 -18.19
N ALA A 30 12.54 -13.69 -18.72
CA ALA A 30 12.71 -12.34 -19.26
C ALA A 30 12.79 -11.27 -18.16
N LEU A 31 12.25 -11.55 -16.96
CA LEU A 31 12.29 -10.65 -15.82
C LEU A 31 13.58 -10.74 -14.99
N PHE A 32 14.17 -11.92 -14.80
CA PHE A 32 15.35 -12.10 -13.96
C PHE A 32 16.38 -13.06 -14.57
N ASP A 33 17.67 -12.75 -14.39
CA ASP A 33 18.79 -13.59 -14.86
C ASP A 33 18.74 -15.01 -14.26
N ASP A 34 18.12 -15.15 -13.09
CA ASP A 34 17.90 -16.40 -12.38
C ASP A 34 16.59 -16.31 -11.58
N PRO A 35 15.45 -16.80 -12.12
CA PRO A 35 14.15 -16.77 -11.46
C PRO A 35 13.97 -17.85 -10.37
N SER A 36 15.00 -18.65 -10.06
CA SER A 36 14.93 -19.65 -8.97
C SER A 36 15.17 -19.05 -7.58
N LYS A 37 15.82 -17.88 -7.52
CA LYS A 37 16.16 -17.15 -6.28
C LYS A 37 14.93 -16.79 -5.44
N PRO A 38 15.10 -16.54 -4.13
CA PRO A 38 14.03 -15.95 -3.31
C PRO A 38 13.53 -14.62 -3.88
N LEU A 39 12.23 -14.35 -3.77
CA LEU A 39 11.59 -13.13 -4.28
C LEU A 39 11.11 -12.23 -3.13
N VAL A 40 11.42 -10.95 -3.25
CA VAL A 40 10.85 -9.85 -2.45
C VAL A 40 9.94 -9.02 -3.34
N VAL A 41 8.69 -8.81 -2.92
CA VAL A 41 7.66 -8.08 -3.66
C VAL A 41 7.14 -6.89 -2.86
N ASP A 42 6.81 -5.81 -3.56
CA ASP A 42 6.17 -4.61 -3.02
C ASP A 42 4.94 -4.28 -3.88
N LEU A 43 3.75 -4.40 -3.30
CA LEU A 43 2.46 -4.23 -3.97
C LEU A 43 1.96 -2.79 -3.79
N GLY A 44 1.76 -2.09 -4.91
CA GLY A 44 1.52 -0.65 -4.91
C GLY A 44 2.80 0.16 -4.72
N CYS A 45 3.92 -0.30 -5.32
CA CYS A 45 5.26 0.23 -5.04
C CYS A 45 5.47 1.71 -5.44
N GLY A 46 4.54 2.34 -6.17
CA GLY A 46 4.60 3.73 -6.59
C GLY A 46 5.88 4.05 -7.37
N ALA A 47 6.76 4.87 -6.78
CA ALA A 47 8.05 5.23 -7.36
C ALA A 47 9.12 4.12 -7.30
N GLY A 48 8.84 3.00 -6.63
CA GLY A 48 9.66 1.79 -6.62
C GLY A 48 10.96 1.85 -5.80
N ARG A 49 11.23 2.98 -5.13
CA ARG A 49 12.53 3.26 -4.49
C ARG A 49 12.80 2.41 -3.25
N TYR A 50 11.77 1.96 -2.54
CA TYR A 50 11.88 0.95 -1.48
C TYR A 50 12.55 -0.34 -1.99
N ILE A 51 12.00 -0.93 -3.05
CA ILE A 51 12.56 -2.13 -3.72
C ILE A 51 14.00 -1.90 -4.19
N LEU A 52 14.30 -0.72 -4.75
CA LEU A 52 15.66 -0.38 -5.19
C LEU A 52 16.65 -0.29 -4.02
N LEU A 53 16.21 0.25 -2.87
CA LEU A 53 17.01 0.36 -1.65
C LEU A 53 17.23 -1.01 -0.99
N MET A 54 16.19 -1.84 -0.94
CA MET A 54 16.26 -3.24 -0.48
C MET A 54 17.32 -4.03 -1.26
N ALA A 55 17.19 -4.06 -2.59
CA ALA A 55 18.14 -4.75 -3.46
C ALA A 55 19.56 -4.17 -3.36
N HIS A 56 19.70 -2.85 -3.15
CA HIS A 56 21.02 -2.22 -3.01
C HIS A 56 21.71 -2.58 -1.68
N ARG A 57 20.94 -2.78 -0.59
CA ARG A 57 21.45 -3.18 0.73
C ARG A 57 21.75 -4.68 0.84
N GLN A 58 20.96 -5.52 0.17
CA GLN A 58 20.99 -6.98 0.31
C GLN A 58 21.68 -7.70 -0.86
N GLY A 59 21.83 -7.06 -2.01
CA GLY A 59 22.55 -7.58 -3.17
C GLY A 59 21.79 -8.60 -4.03
N PRO A 60 22.44 -9.19 -5.05
CA PRO A 60 21.82 -10.02 -6.09
C PRO A 60 21.49 -11.45 -5.66
N GLY A 61 21.49 -11.75 -4.36
CA GLY A 61 21.14 -13.07 -3.79
C GLY A 61 19.64 -13.36 -3.81
N LYS A 62 18.81 -12.33 -4.07
CA LYS A 62 17.35 -12.41 -4.22
C LYS A 62 16.92 -11.63 -5.46
N ASN A 63 15.73 -11.93 -5.95
CA ASN A 63 15.04 -11.13 -6.94
C ASN A 63 14.09 -10.15 -6.23
N TYR A 64 13.85 -9.00 -6.85
CA TYR A 64 13.02 -7.93 -6.30
C TYR A 64 12.05 -7.40 -7.35
N LEU A 65 10.76 -7.38 -7.04
CA LEU A 65 9.68 -6.96 -7.94
C LEU A 65 8.81 -5.89 -7.30
N GLY A 66 8.82 -4.69 -7.85
CA GLY A 66 7.79 -3.69 -7.58
C GLY A 66 6.60 -3.89 -8.53
N ILE A 67 5.38 -3.90 -7.99
CA ILE A 67 4.14 -3.94 -8.77
C ILE A 67 3.36 -2.65 -8.54
N ASP A 68 3.01 -1.94 -9.61
CA ASP A 68 2.10 -0.80 -9.56
C ASP A 68 1.27 -0.73 -10.85
N VAL A 69 0.34 0.20 -10.92
CA VAL A 69 -0.54 0.46 -12.06
C VAL A 69 -0.07 1.66 -12.90
N HIS A 70 0.77 2.54 -12.34
CA HIS A 70 1.24 3.77 -12.96
C HIS A 70 2.52 3.57 -13.80
N LYS A 71 2.37 3.14 -15.07
CA LYS A 71 3.50 2.83 -15.99
C LYS A 71 4.66 3.83 -15.96
N ALA A 72 4.39 5.13 -15.98
CA ALA A 72 5.42 6.17 -16.04
C ALA A 72 6.33 6.24 -14.78
N LEU A 73 5.88 5.73 -13.64
CA LEU A 73 6.73 5.57 -12.46
C LEU A 73 7.61 4.32 -12.59
N LEU A 74 7.06 3.24 -13.13
CA LEU A 74 7.73 1.94 -13.30
C LEU A 74 8.78 1.98 -14.41
N ASP A 75 8.53 2.68 -15.51
CA ASP A 75 9.51 2.95 -16.57
C ASP A 75 10.74 3.68 -16.00
N ARG A 76 10.50 4.68 -15.14
CA ARG A 76 11.56 5.42 -14.43
C ARG A 76 12.30 4.54 -13.42
N ALA A 77 11.59 3.69 -12.68
CA ALA A 77 12.17 2.79 -11.69
C ALA A 77 13.03 1.69 -12.34
N ASN A 78 12.56 1.09 -13.44
CA ASN A 78 13.36 0.19 -14.29
C ASN A 78 14.62 0.90 -14.82
N GLY A 79 14.49 2.15 -15.27
CA GLY A 79 15.64 2.99 -15.66
C GLY A 79 16.66 3.21 -14.52
N TRP A 80 16.19 3.41 -13.28
CA TRP A 80 17.06 3.54 -12.11
C TRP A 80 17.75 2.24 -11.69
N ALA A 81 17.13 1.08 -11.94
CA ALA A 81 17.74 -0.23 -11.75
C ALA A 81 18.80 -0.53 -12.83
N ALA A 82 18.49 -0.26 -14.10
CA ALA A 82 19.44 -0.39 -15.21
C ALA A 82 20.67 0.51 -15.02
N ALA A 83 20.48 1.79 -14.65
CA ALA A 83 21.56 2.73 -14.35
C ALA A 83 22.46 2.29 -13.17
N ARG A 84 21.97 1.41 -12.29
CA ARG A 84 22.74 0.80 -11.18
C ARG A 84 23.31 -0.58 -11.51
N ARG A 85 23.13 -1.09 -12.74
CA ARG A 85 23.47 -2.47 -13.14
C ARG A 85 22.73 -3.54 -12.33
N MET A 86 21.54 -3.21 -11.83
CA MET A 86 20.68 -4.09 -11.02
C MET A 86 19.56 -4.74 -11.83
N SER A 87 19.48 -4.46 -13.14
CA SER A 87 18.52 -5.02 -14.09
C SER A 87 18.70 -6.51 -14.40
N GLY A 88 19.46 -7.25 -13.59
CA GLY A 88 19.43 -8.72 -13.57
C GLY A 88 18.51 -9.32 -12.50
N HIS A 89 18.25 -8.56 -11.42
CA HIS A 89 17.56 -9.04 -10.22
C HIS A 89 16.53 -8.03 -9.66
N VAL A 90 16.36 -6.86 -10.29
CA VAL A 90 15.33 -5.87 -9.94
C VAL A 90 14.46 -5.59 -11.16
N ARG A 91 13.13 -5.61 -10.97
CA ARG A 91 12.11 -5.29 -11.97
C ARG A 91 10.96 -4.48 -11.39
N TYR A 92 10.29 -3.78 -12.28
CA TYR A 92 9.03 -3.09 -12.01
C TYR A 92 8.01 -3.45 -13.09
N LEU A 93 6.89 -4.06 -12.68
CA LEU A 93 5.84 -4.58 -13.56
C LEU A 93 4.57 -3.74 -13.44
N GLN A 94 3.98 -3.37 -14.58
CA GLN A 94 2.68 -2.73 -14.60
C GLN A 94 1.58 -3.80 -14.49
N ALA A 95 0.92 -3.87 -13.33
CA ALA A 95 -0.16 -4.83 -13.08
C ALA A 95 -1.09 -4.36 -11.95
N HIS A 96 -2.37 -4.73 -12.00
CA HIS A 96 -3.28 -4.48 -10.88
C HIS A 96 -2.96 -5.44 -9.73
N ALA A 97 -2.33 -4.92 -8.67
CA ALA A 97 -1.77 -5.72 -7.56
C ALA A 97 -2.74 -6.77 -7.01
N VAL A 98 -3.95 -6.38 -6.61
CA VAL A 98 -5.00 -7.27 -6.07
C VAL A 98 -5.31 -8.45 -7.00
N LEU A 99 -5.44 -8.20 -8.31
CA LEU A 99 -5.86 -9.21 -9.29
C LEU A 99 -4.69 -10.12 -9.70
N SER A 100 -3.49 -9.55 -9.72
CA SER A 100 -2.30 -10.20 -10.28
C SER A 100 -1.46 -10.93 -9.24
N ALA A 101 -1.53 -10.54 -7.95
CA ALA A 101 -0.73 -11.16 -6.89
C ALA A 101 -0.96 -12.68 -6.80
N GLY A 102 -2.21 -13.14 -6.95
CA GLY A 102 -2.53 -14.57 -6.96
C GLY A 102 -1.92 -15.36 -8.13
N GLN A 103 -1.87 -14.77 -9.33
CA GLN A 103 -1.25 -15.42 -10.50
C GLN A 103 0.27 -15.36 -10.41
N LEU A 104 0.83 -14.14 -10.29
CA LEU A 104 2.26 -13.89 -10.30
C LEU A 104 2.99 -14.64 -9.18
N LEU A 105 2.52 -14.55 -7.93
CA LEU A 105 3.18 -15.20 -6.80
C LEU A 105 2.94 -16.71 -6.77
N GLY A 106 1.89 -17.19 -7.45
CA GLY A 106 1.60 -18.62 -7.63
C GLY A 106 2.42 -19.28 -8.74
N CYS A 107 2.80 -18.55 -9.80
CA CYS A 107 3.62 -19.07 -10.89
C CYS A 107 5.13 -18.77 -10.77
N TYR A 108 5.56 -18.04 -9.73
CA TYR A 108 6.97 -17.75 -9.50
C TYR A 108 7.79 -19.02 -9.20
N PRO A 109 8.90 -19.32 -9.92
CA PRO A 109 9.61 -20.59 -9.78
C PRO A 109 10.29 -20.80 -8.40
N GLY A 110 10.82 -19.73 -7.81
CA GLY A 110 11.52 -19.78 -6.52
C GLY A 110 10.60 -19.78 -5.29
N ALA A 111 11.10 -19.22 -4.19
CA ALA A 111 10.33 -18.98 -2.98
C ALA A 111 9.98 -17.48 -2.85
N VAL A 112 8.72 -17.14 -2.66
CA VAL A 112 8.33 -15.78 -2.25
C VAL A 112 8.64 -15.64 -0.77
N GLU A 113 9.57 -14.76 -0.42
CA GLU A 113 10.10 -14.63 0.95
C GLU A 113 9.45 -13.48 1.71
N LEU A 114 9.12 -12.39 1.01
CA LEU A 114 8.49 -11.19 1.57
C LEU A 114 7.54 -10.56 0.54
N VAL A 115 6.30 -10.28 0.96
CA VAL A 115 5.35 -9.41 0.26
C VAL A 115 5.11 -8.18 1.12
N SER A 116 5.32 -6.98 0.57
CA SER A 116 5.07 -5.71 1.26
C SER A 116 3.83 -5.01 0.70
N VAL A 117 3.03 -4.40 1.56
CA VAL A 117 1.97 -3.44 1.18
C VAL A 117 2.12 -2.20 2.05
N GLN A 118 2.53 -1.09 1.45
CA GLN A 118 3.08 0.04 2.20
C GLN A 118 2.36 1.35 1.84
N TYR A 119 1.77 1.99 2.85
CA TYR A 119 1.02 3.24 2.75
C TYR A 119 -0.04 3.27 1.62
N PRO A 120 -0.89 2.23 1.48
CA PRO A 120 -1.94 2.20 0.46
C PRO A 120 -2.85 3.43 0.60
N ASP A 121 -3.35 3.94 -0.52
CA ASP A 121 -4.04 5.22 -0.57
C ASP A 121 -5.34 5.21 0.25
N PRO A 122 -5.47 6.00 1.34
CA PRO A 122 -6.68 6.03 2.15
C PRO A 122 -7.89 6.62 1.41
N GLN A 123 -7.74 7.15 0.19
CA GLN A 123 -8.90 7.49 -0.66
C GLN A 123 -9.58 6.25 -1.31
N GLN A 124 -8.99 5.06 -1.21
CA GLN A 124 -9.60 3.80 -1.64
C GLN A 124 -10.83 3.39 -0.78
N ARG A 125 -10.97 3.97 0.43
CA ARG A 125 -12.08 3.86 1.40
C ARG A 125 -13.50 4.10 0.84
N ARG A 126 -13.64 4.49 -0.44
CA ARG A 126 -14.94 4.79 -1.06
C ARG A 126 -15.32 3.86 -2.22
N GLN A 127 -14.48 2.88 -2.58
CA GLN A 127 -14.80 1.90 -3.64
C GLN A 127 -14.25 0.48 -3.39
N ARG A 128 -13.02 0.31 -2.89
CA ARG A 128 -12.43 -0.98 -2.48
C ARG A 128 -11.01 -0.82 -1.95
N HIS A 129 -10.71 -1.37 -0.77
CA HIS A 129 -9.36 -1.39 -0.22
C HIS A 129 -8.42 -2.32 -0.99
N MET A 130 -7.12 -2.00 -1.03
CA MET A 130 -6.11 -2.87 -1.64
C MET A 130 -5.94 -4.19 -0.86
N VAL A 131 -5.98 -4.12 0.47
CA VAL A 131 -5.91 -5.29 1.37
C VAL A 131 -7.32 -5.72 1.77
N GLY A 132 -8.18 -5.92 0.78
CA GLY A 132 -9.46 -6.57 0.95
C GLY A 132 -9.34 -8.10 0.98
N ARG A 133 -10.47 -8.76 1.15
CA ARG A 133 -10.63 -10.23 1.12
C ARG A 133 -9.85 -10.90 -0.02
N GLU A 134 -9.98 -10.41 -1.25
CA GLU A 134 -9.45 -11.09 -2.42
C GLU A 134 -7.92 -11.14 -2.43
N LEU A 135 -7.24 -10.10 -1.93
CA LEU A 135 -5.78 -10.13 -1.79
C LEU A 135 -5.35 -11.09 -0.68
N VAL A 136 -6.05 -11.09 0.46
CA VAL A 136 -5.73 -11.97 1.60
C VAL A 136 -5.93 -13.44 1.23
N GLU A 137 -7.07 -13.79 0.64
CA GLU A 137 -7.37 -15.16 0.17
C GLU A 137 -6.43 -15.60 -0.97
N ALA A 138 -6.00 -14.68 -1.84
CA ALA A 138 -4.97 -14.95 -2.84
C ALA A 138 -3.61 -15.28 -2.19
N LEU A 139 -3.14 -14.45 -1.26
CA LEU A 139 -1.85 -14.65 -0.59
C LEU A 139 -1.86 -15.91 0.31
N ALA A 140 -2.95 -16.19 1.03
CA ALA A 140 -3.09 -17.41 1.83
C ALA A 140 -2.91 -18.69 0.98
N ARG A 141 -3.45 -18.67 -0.25
CA ARG A 141 -3.41 -19.78 -1.21
C ARG A 141 -2.04 -20.01 -1.86
N VAL A 142 -1.26 -18.95 -2.13
CA VAL A 142 -0.04 -19.05 -2.96
C VAL A 142 1.27 -18.87 -2.19
N LEU A 143 1.25 -18.23 -1.03
CA LEU A 143 2.45 -18.12 -0.20
C LEU A 143 2.75 -19.46 0.50
N LYS A 144 4.01 -19.88 0.40
CA LYS A 144 4.57 -21.08 1.05
C LYS A 144 4.82 -20.78 2.55
N PRO A 145 4.78 -21.78 3.45
CA PRO A 145 5.14 -21.61 4.86
C PRO A 145 6.49 -20.89 5.04
N GLY A 146 6.57 -20.00 6.04
CA GLY A 146 7.74 -19.14 6.28
C GLY A 146 7.80 -17.87 5.43
N ALA A 147 6.99 -17.74 4.38
CA ALA A 147 6.86 -16.47 3.64
C ALA A 147 6.26 -15.37 4.54
N ARG A 148 6.77 -14.14 4.43
CA ARG A 148 6.36 -13.01 5.27
C ARG A 148 5.49 -12.00 4.53
N VAL A 149 4.61 -11.32 5.24
CA VAL A 149 3.84 -10.18 4.74
C VAL A 149 4.07 -8.96 5.65
N TYR A 150 4.54 -7.86 5.09
CA TYR A 150 4.81 -6.61 5.82
C TYR A 150 3.80 -5.53 5.43
N LEU A 151 3.07 -5.01 6.40
CA LEU A 151 1.98 -4.04 6.20
C LEU A 151 2.31 -2.76 6.97
N THR A 152 2.30 -1.61 6.29
CA THR A 152 2.62 -0.32 6.92
C THR A 152 1.67 0.80 6.53
N SER A 153 1.39 1.72 7.48
CA SER A 153 0.65 2.95 7.23
C SER A 153 1.06 4.06 8.20
N ASP A 154 0.76 5.31 7.85
CA ASP A 154 0.79 6.48 8.72
C ASP A 154 -0.59 6.83 9.31
N PHE A 155 -1.62 6.03 9.00
CA PHE A 155 -2.97 6.09 9.57
C PHE A 155 -3.29 4.80 10.33
N GLU A 156 -3.74 4.91 11.59
CA GLU A 156 -4.05 3.74 12.42
C GLU A 156 -5.24 2.96 11.85
N ASP A 157 -6.33 3.62 11.42
CA ASP A 157 -7.47 3.01 10.72
C ASP A 157 -7.02 2.06 9.61
N THR A 158 -6.14 2.54 8.73
CA THR A 158 -5.71 1.80 7.55
C THR A 158 -4.84 0.61 7.95
N ALA A 159 -3.96 0.76 8.94
CA ALA A 159 -3.16 -0.35 9.45
C ALA A 159 -4.03 -1.40 10.18
N ALA A 160 -4.99 -0.95 10.99
CA ALA A 160 -5.95 -1.81 11.69
C ALA A 160 -6.81 -2.59 10.71
N TYR A 161 -7.40 -1.92 9.71
CA TYR A 161 -8.14 -2.56 8.63
C TYR A 161 -7.29 -3.62 7.91
N MET A 162 -6.06 -3.28 7.50
CA MET A 162 -5.17 -4.23 6.81
C MET A 162 -4.88 -5.48 7.66
N ARG A 163 -4.53 -5.31 8.95
CA ARG A 163 -4.27 -6.42 9.88
C ARG A 163 -5.53 -7.25 10.10
N ASN A 164 -6.65 -6.59 10.39
CA ASN A 164 -7.92 -7.24 10.70
C ASN A 164 -8.44 -8.04 9.49
N ALA A 165 -8.28 -7.53 8.26
CA ALA A 165 -8.57 -8.28 7.03
C ALA A 165 -7.70 -9.56 6.91
N PHE A 166 -6.40 -9.50 7.24
CA PHE A 166 -5.53 -10.68 7.25
C PHE A 166 -5.91 -11.71 8.33
N GLU A 167 -6.31 -11.27 9.53
CA GLU A 167 -6.77 -12.18 10.58
C GLU A 167 -8.12 -12.80 10.23
N ARG A 168 -9.07 -11.99 9.72
CA ARG A 168 -10.45 -12.39 9.39
C ARG A 168 -10.54 -13.31 8.17
N TYR A 169 -9.79 -13.00 7.11
CA TYR A 169 -9.89 -13.69 5.82
C TYR A 169 -8.69 -14.59 5.50
N GLY A 170 -7.62 -14.54 6.30
CA GLY A 170 -6.46 -15.41 6.14
C GLY A 170 -6.72 -16.88 6.46
N GLY A 171 -7.90 -17.27 6.94
CA GLY A 171 -8.27 -18.67 7.17
C GLY A 171 -7.34 -19.42 8.14
N GLY A 172 -6.73 -18.72 9.10
CA GLY A 172 -5.71 -19.27 9.99
C GLY A 172 -4.34 -19.53 9.35
N CYS A 173 -4.17 -19.25 8.05
CA CYS A 173 -2.92 -19.46 7.30
C CYS A 173 -1.77 -18.53 7.73
N PHE A 174 -2.05 -17.49 8.50
CA PHE A 174 -1.08 -16.49 8.97
C PHE A 174 -1.03 -16.42 10.50
N ARG A 175 0.07 -15.88 11.01
CA ARG A 175 0.23 -15.39 12.39
C ARG A 175 0.97 -14.05 12.37
N VAL A 176 0.89 -13.30 13.46
CA VAL A 176 1.85 -12.23 13.75
C VAL A 176 3.25 -12.83 13.89
N ASP A 177 4.29 -12.11 13.49
CA ASP A 177 5.67 -12.58 13.62
C ASP A 177 6.21 -12.40 15.04
N ASP A 178 6.00 -13.44 15.86
CA ASP A 178 6.39 -13.50 17.28
C ASP A 178 7.89 -13.22 17.54
N GLU A 179 8.77 -13.38 16.54
CA GLU A 179 10.21 -13.06 16.67
C GLU A 179 10.48 -11.55 16.74
N VAL A 180 9.60 -10.71 16.19
CA VAL A 180 9.75 -9.24 16.20
C VAL A 180 8.68 -8.51 17.00
N HIS A 181 7.48 -9.08 17.20
CA HIS A 181 6.43 -8.51 18.07
C HIS A 181 6.62 -8.91 19.55
N THR A 182 7.86 -8.93 20.01
CA THR A 182 8.20 -9.43 21.35
C THR A 182 7.66 -8.53 22.47
N THR A 183 7.47 -9.12 23.66
CA THR A 183 6.61 -8.62 24.74
C THR A 183 7.02 -7.31 25.44
N GLN A 184 8.03 -6.56 24.95
CA GLN A 184 8.43 -5.27 25.53
C GLN A 184 7.68 -4.08 24.93
N ARG A 185 6.36 -4.04 25.17
CA ARG A 185 5.51 -2.83 25.04
C ARG A 185 5.78 -1.93 23.83
N VAL A 186 5.82 -2.57 22.66
CA VAL A 186 5.01 -2.14 21.51
C VAL A 186 3.81 -1.29 21.97
N PHE A 187 3.64 -0.10 21.40
CA PHE A 187 2.55 0.79 21.82
C PHE A 187 1.20 0.16 21.46
N PRO A 188 0.20 0.22 22.37
CA PRO A 188 -1.08 -0.44 22.16
C PRO A 188 -1.80 0.13 20.95
N CYS A 189 -2.58 -0.70 20.27
CA CYS A 189 -3.56 -0.19 19.33
C CYS A 189 -4.60 0.66 20.05
N THR A 190 -4.96 1.80 19.48
CA THR A 190 -6.16 2.52 19.89
C THR A 190 -7.37 1.66 19.50
N PRO A 191 -8.30 1.31 20.41
CA PRO A 191 -9.54 0.65 20.02
C PRO A 191 -10.33 1.56 19.09
N LEU A 192 -10.53 1.14 17.83
CA LEU A 192 -11.16 1.95 16.81
C LEU A 192 -12.67 1.79 16.87
N THR A 193 -13.31 2.67 17.64
CA THR A 193 -14.77 2.77 17.70
C THR A 193 -15.32 3.30 16.37
N PRO A 194 -16.22 2.58 15.67
CA PRO A 194 -16.76 3.04 14.39
C PRO A 194 -17.59 4.33 14.57
N PRO A 195 -17.63 5.24 13.57
CA PRO A 195 -18.19 6.58 13.68
C PRO A 195 -19.73 6.59 13.76
N GLY A 196 -20.24 6.25 14.94
CA GLY A 196 -21.66 6.13 15.27
C GLY A 196 -21.88 5.46 16.62
N ALA A 197 -20.95 4.59 17.05
CA ALA A 197 -20.92 4.01 18.39
C ALA A 197 -20.40 5.01 19.44
N ALA A 198 -21.13 6.12 19.64
CA ALA A 198 -20.84 7.06 20.71
C ALA A 198 -20.86 6.34 22.06
N ALA A 199 -19.79 6.49 22.85
CA ALA A 199 -19.67 5.83 24.14
C ALA A 199 -20.83 6.25 25.07
N VAL A 200 -21.56 5.25 25.60
CA VAL A 200 -22.57 5.48 26.63
C VAL A 200 -21.82 5.88 27.91
N ALA A 201 -21.76 7.19 28.16
CA ALA A 201 -21.12 7.70 29.36
C ALA A 201 -21.90 7.25 30.59
N ASP A 202 -21.25 6.49 31.47
CA ASP A 202 -21.80 6.12 32.77
C ASP A 202 -21.90 7.37 33.66
N VAL A 203 -23.12 7.90 33.82
CA VAL A 203 -23.37 9.12 34.61
C VAL A 203 -23.46 8.75 36.08
N GLY A 204 -22.30 8.42 36.66
CA GLY A 204 -22.13 8.25 38.10
C GLY A 204 -22.56 9.51 38.86
N SER A 205 -23.46 9.35 39.82
CA SER A 205 -24.06 10.46 40.57
C SER A 205 -23.02 11.25 41.38
N GLY A 206 -22.96 12.57 41.17
CA GLY A 206 -22.10 13.50 41.90
C GLY A 206 -22.80 14.84 42.11
N VAL A 207 -22.91 15.29 43.36
CA VAL A 207 -23.71 16.47 43.75
C VAL A 207 -22.94 17.77 43.55
N ALA A 208 -23.65 18.84 43.16
CA ALA A 208 -23.07 20.12 42.79
C ALA A 208 -22.62 21.00 43.98
N ALA A 209 -21.66 21.90 43.70
CA ALA A 209 -21.36 23.11 44.48
C ALA A 209 -21.06 24.28 43.53
N THR A 210 -21.52 25.48 43.85
CA THR A 210 -21.56 26.65 42.95
C THR A 210 -20.46 27.69 43.24
N GLY A 211 -19.91 28.36 42.22
CA GLY A 211 -18.93 29.45 42.38
C GLY A 211 -18.87 30.44 41.21
N ALA A 212 -18.74 31.74 41.52
CA ALA A 212 -18.90 32.90 40.63
C ALA A 212 -17.91 34.02 41.06
N LEU A 213 -17.50 35.05 40.31
CA LEU A 213 -17.63 35.56 38.91
C LEU A 213 -16.53 36.68 38.80
N ALA A 214 -16.07 37.30 37.70
CA ALA A 214 -16.26 37.27 36.23
C ALA A 214 -15.01 37.97 35.59
N GLY A 215 -15.01 38.30 34.29
CA GLY A 215 -14.26 39.49 33.81
C GLY A 215 -13.58 39.46 32.43
N THR A 216 -14.23 40.03 31.42
CA THR A 216 -13.66 40.59 30.16
C THR A 216 -13.41 42.11 30.33
N PRO A 217 -12.69 42.88 29.45
CA PRO A 217 -12.67 42.74 27.98
C PRO A 217 -11.36 43.13 27.22
N VAL A 218 -11.51 43.22 25.89
CA VAL A 218 -10.51 43.48 24.82
C VAL A 218 -10.47 44.96 24.42
N PRO A 219 -9.37 45.45 23.82
CA PRO A 219 -9.45 46.49 22.78
C PRO A 219 -8.81 46.08 21.44
N ALA A 220 -9.22 46.73 20.35
CA ALA A 220 -8.64 46.63 19.00
C ALA A 220 -7.36 47.52 18.90
N THR A 221 -6.65 47.70 17.78
CA THR A 221 -7.13 48.08 16.42
C THR A 221 -6.04 47.86 15.35
N ALA A 222 -6.44 47.97 14.07
CA ALA A 222 -5.65 47.76 12.85
C ALA A 222 -4.40 48.64 12.69
N LEU A 223 -3.51 48.23 11.76
CA LEU A 223 -3.08 49.06 10.62
C LEU A 223 -2.39 48.23 9.52
N LYS A 224 -2.34 48.77 8.29
CA LYS A 224 -1.72 48.18 7.09
C LYS A 224 -1.11 49.32 6.25
N PRO A 225 0.10 49.15 5.69
CA PRO A 225 0.52 49.88 4.48
C PRO A 225 0.79 48.94 3.29
N PRO A 226 0.76 49.45 2.05
CA PRO A 226 1.11 48.72 0.83
C PRO A 226 2.57 48.97 0.39
N LEU A 227 3.00 48.31 -0.69
CA LEU A 227 3.81 48.91 -1.76
C LEU A 227 3.74 48.03 -3.04
N GLU A 228 4.24 48.55 -4.16
CA GLU A 228 3.94 48.11 -5.53
C GLU A 228 5.20 47.70 -6.32
N GLY A 229 5.01 47.25 -7.56
CA GLY A 229 6.06 47.02 -8.57
C GLY A 229 6.42 45.54 -8.82
N GLU A 230 6.70 45.05 -10.03
CA GLU A 230 6.30 45.30 -11.43
C GLU A 230 7.23 44.43 -12.31
N GLY A 231 6.78 44.02 -13.51
CA GLY A 231 7.61 43.29 -14.49
C GLY A 231 7.81 41.77 -14.21
N GLY A 232 7.90 40.89 -15.22
CA GLY A 232 7.82 41.12 -16.67
C GLY A 232 7.77 39.82 -17.49
N GLU A 233 7.67 39.96 -18.82
CA GLU A 233 7.62 38.90 -19.85
C GLU A 233 8.97 38.12 -19.93
N SER A 234 9.20 37.00 -20.65
CA SER A 234 8.46 36.20 -21.65
C SER A 234 8.92 34.70 -21.52
N GLY A 235 8.82 33.73 -22.44
CA GLY A 235 8.33 33.65 -23.83
C GLY A 235 8.82 32.37 -24.54
N GLY A 236 8.01 31.76 -25.43
CA GLY A 236 8.34 30.54 -26.19
C GLY A 236 8.23 29.21 -25.41
N GLY A 237 7.84 28.07 -25.98
CA GLY A 237 7.36 27.76 -27.34
C GLY A 237 8.37 27.06 -28.24
N LEU A 238 8.19 25.75 -28.48
CA LEU A 238 8.46 25.01 -29.73
C LEU A 238 7.99 23.54 -29.63
N SER A 239 8.17 22.74 -30.68
CA SER A 239 7.31 21.58 -30.99
C SER A 239 8.05 20.36 -31.61
N HIS A 240 7.26 19.35 -32.07
CA HIS A 240 7.62 18.12 -32.79
C HIS A 240 8.23 16.94 -31.98
N GLY A 241 7.91 15.71 -32.43
CA GLY A 241 8.44 14.47 -31.83
C GLY A 241 7.75 13.14 -32.18
N THR A 242 6.65 13.09 -32.95
CA THR A 242 5.99 11.81 -33.27
C THR A 242 6.76 11.00 -34.31
N ILE A 243 7.27 9.83 -33.92
CA ILE A 243 7.74 8.78 -34.83
C ILE A 243 6.96 7.50 -34.50
N GLY A 244 6.33 6.91 -35.51
CA GLY A 244 5.54 5.68 -35.36
C GLY A 244 6.39 4.41 -35.40
N ASN A 245 5.79 3.28 -35.03
CA ASN A 245 6.42 1.98 -35.18
C ASN A 245 5.37 0.98 -35.70
N GLY A 246 5.48 0.60 -36.97
CA GLY A 246 4.65 -0.44 -37.59
C GLY A 246 5.40 -1.76 -37.60
N GLY A 247 4.87 -2.78 -36.94
CA GLY A 247 5.47 -4.12 -36.90
C GLY A 247 4.73 -5.11 -37.79
N VAL A 248 5.48 -5.96 -38.50
CA VAL A 248 4.99 -7.23 -39.04
C VAL A 248 6.09 -8.28 -38.88
N CYS A 249 5.81 -9.33 -38.11
CA CYS A 249 6.48 -10.63 -38.15
C CYS A 249 5.44 -11.66 -37.73
N GLU A 250 5.03 -12.53 -38.65
CA GLU A 250 4.06 -13.59 -38.36
C GLU A 250 4.74 -14.75 -37.62
N GLY A 251 3.99 -15.43 -36.75
CA GLY A 251 4.48 -16.56 -35.96
C GLY A 251 4.02 -17.93 -36.48
N GLY A 252 4.53 -18.99 -35.87
CA GLY A 252 4.05 -20.36 -36.09
C GLY A 252 4.55 -21.31 -35.00
N GLY A 253 3.78 -22.37 -34.73
CA GLY A 253 4.23 -23.49 -33.86
C GLY A 253 3.58 -23.60 -32.47
N SER A 254 2.26 -23.87 -32.44
CA SER A 254 1.54 -24.78 -31.50
C SER A 254 2.16 -25.17 -30.14
N GLY A 255 1.38 -25.12 -29.04
CA GLY A 255 1.88 -25.68 -27.76
C GLY A 255 0.96 -25.81 -26.54
N ASN A 256 -0.31 -26.22 -26.67
CA ASN A 256 -1.15 -26.78 -25.58
C ASN A 256 -1.40 -25.93 -24.30
N SER A 257 -2.66 -25.56 -24.03
CA SER A 257 -3.06 -24.96 -22.75
C SER A 257 -4.28 -25.67 -22.13
N ASN A 258 -4.14 -26.12 -20.88
CA ASN A 258 -5.27 -26.57 -20.07
C ASN A 258 -6.10 -25.34 -19.65
N ALA A 259 -7.22 -25.12 -20.33
CA ALA A 259 -8.15 -24.03 -20.03
C ALA A 259 -8.91 -24.29 -18.71
N ALA A 260 -8.27 -24.00 -17.58
CA ALA A 260 -8.98 -23.84 -16.31
C ALA A 260 -9.99 -22.70 -16.48
N THR A 261 -11.28 -22.96 -16.20
CA THR A 261 -12.35 -21.97 -16.40
C THR A 261 -12.15 -20.76 -15.51
N VAL A 262 -11.61 -19.68 -16.09
CA VAL A 262 -11.53 -18.37 -15.47
C VAL A 262 -12.95 -17.87 -15.24
N GLY A 263 -13.35 -17.72 -13.98
CA GLY A 263 -14.66 -17.20 -13.63
C GLY A 263 -14.86 -15.82 -14.22
N ALA A 264 -15.88 -15.65 -15.06
CA ALA A 264 -16.19 -14.35 -15.65
C ALA A 264 -16.44 -13.32 -14.54
N TRP A 265 -15.87 -12.12 -14.71
CA TRP A 265 -16.07 -10.96 -13.83
C TRP A 265 -17.53 -10.50 -13.87
N SER A 266 -18.40 -11.20 -13.14
CA SER A 266 -19.83 -10.90 -13.13
C SER A 266 -20.09 -9.59 -12.39
N GLU A 267 -20.97 -8.77 -12.96
CA GLU A 267 -21.22 -7.37 -12.57
C GLU A 267 -22.05 -7.23 -11.27
N ARG A 268 -21.64 -7.95 -10.21
CA ARG A 268 -22.23 -7.91 -8.87
C ARG A 268 -21.40 -7.01 -7.96
N HIS A 269 -22.04 -6.48 -6.91
CA HIS A 269 -21.44 -5.55 -5.93
C HIS A 269 -21.01 -4.19 -6.51
N ARG A 270 -21.85 -3.61 -7.38
CA ARG A 270 -21.89 -2.15 -7.64
C ARG A 270 -22.84 -1.44 -6.65
N GLY A 271 -22.88 -1.90 -5.40
CA GLY A 271 -23.73 -1.39 -4.32
C GLY A 271 -22.91 -0.84 -3.14
N ASP A 272 -23.58 -0.14 -2.22
CA ASP A 272 -22.96 0.68 -1.15
C ASP A 272 -22.23 -0.14 -0.04
N SER A 273 -22.32 -1.47 -0.10
CA SER A 273 -21.76 -2.45 0.85
C SER A 273 -20.24 -2.35 1.14
N GLY A 274 -19.50 -1.52 0.39
CA GLY A 274 -18.09 -1.25 0.67
C GLY A 274 -17.86 -0.46 1.97
N GLY A 275 -18.86 0.31 2.42
CA GLY A 275 -18.83 0.96 3.74
C GLY A 275 -19.06 -0.04 4.88
N GLU A 276 -20.04 -0.92 4.72
CA GLU A 276 -20.41 -1.94 5.72
C GLU A 276 -19.24 -2.91 6.00
N GLU A 277 -18.48 -3.33 4.98
CA GLU A 277 -17.28 -4.16 5.16
C GLU A 277 -16.09 -3.39 5.77
N GLU A 278 -15.99 -2.06 5.59
CA GLU A 278 -15.00 -1.25 6.33
C GLU A 278 -15.36 -1.13 7.81
N GLU A 279 -16.63 -0.92 8.14
CA GLU A 279 -17.08 -0.81 9.53
C GLU A 279 -16.99 -2.16 10.28
N ASP A 280 -17.35 -3.30 9.65
CA ASP A 280 -17.16 -4.64 10.24
C ASP A 280 -15.67 -4.94 10.50
N LEU A 281 -14.79 -4.66 9.53
CA LEU A 281 -13.36 -4.93 9.68
C LEU A 281 -12.65 -3.97 10.64
N LEU A 282 -13.14 -2.74 10.83
CA LEU A 282 -12.63 -1.84 11.89
C LEU A 282 -13.16 -2.23 13.28
N ALA A 283 -14.42 -2.66 13.38
CA ALA A 283 -15.01 -3.16 14.62
C ALA A 283 -14.50 -4.56 15.03
N PHE A 284 -13.89 -5.32 14.11
CA PHE A 284 -13.38 -6.66 14.35
C PHE A 284 -12.31 -6.71 15.46
N GLN A 285 -12.71 -7.24 16.63
CA GLN A 285 -11.83 -7.49 17.76
C GLN A 285 -11.02 -8.79 17.57
N GLY A 286 -10.07 -8.72 16.64
CA GLY A 286 -9.07 -9.76 16.41
C GLY A 286 -8.06 -9.91 17.54
N SER A 287 -7.56 -11.12 17.73
CA SER A 287 -6.54 -11.45 18.73
C SER A 287 -5.21 -10.73 18.49
N TRP A 288 -4.91 -10.34 17.24
CA TRP A 288 -3.65 -9.68 16.90
C TRP A 288 -3.59 -8.21 17.38
N GLN A 289 -4.66 -7.69 17.99
CA GLN A 289 -4.63 -6.39 18.67
C GLN A 289 -3.72 -6.41 19.91
N GLU A 290 -3.59 -7.54 20.60
CA GLU A 290 -2.74 -7.69 21.79
C GLU A 290 -1.24 -7.59 21.47
N ALA A 291 -0.85 -7.93 20.23
CA ALA A 291 0.51 -7.81 19.73
C ALA A 291 0.89 -6.40 19.23
N GLY A 292 -0.10 -5.50 19.06
CA GLY A 292 0.10 -4.08 18.75
C GLY A 292 0.82 -3.74 17.44
N TRP A 293 1.63 -2.67 17.48
CA TRP A 293 2.36 -2.08 16.34
C TRP A 293 3.88 -2.04 16.54
N LEU A 294 4.68 -2.47 15.55
CA LEU A 294 6.14 -2.42 15.64
C LEU A 294 6.69 -0.98 15.60
N GLU A 295 7.48 -0.62 16.62
CA GLU A 295 8.15 0.68 16.72
C GLU A 295 9.31 0.83 15.73
N GLU A 296 10.10 -0.24 15.52
CA GLU A 296 11.17 -0.29 14.51
C GLU A 296 10.71 -0.92 13.18
N ASN A 297 11.48 -0.70 12.11
CA ASN A 297 11.27 -1.34 10.81
C ASN A 297 12.00 -2.71 10.77
N PRO A 298 11.28 -3.86 10.85
CA PRO A 298 11.90 -5.18 10.95
C PRO A 298 12.57 -5.65 9.64
N VAL A 299 12.37 -4.91 8.54
CA VAL A 299 12.90 -5.25 7.22
C VAL A 299 14.24 -4.54 6.95
N GLY A 300 14.63 -3.57 7.80
CA GLY A 300 15.91 -2.87 7.70
C GLY A 300 16.05 -1.94 6.50
N ALA A 301 14.93 -1.55 5.85
CA ALA A 301 14.90 -0.60 4.74
C ALA A 301 13.62 0.26 4.82
N PRO A 302 13.73 1.56 5.16
CA PRO A 302 12.56 2.41 5.26
C PRO A 302 12.15 2.98 3.89
N THR A 303 10.85 3.23 3.71
CA THR A 303 10.34 3.96 2.53
C THR A 303 10.62 5.47 2.66
N GLU A 304 10.50 6.24 1.56
CA GLU A 304 10.59 7.71 1.65
C GLU A 304 9.47 8.32 2.50
N ARG A 305 8.29 7.69 2.55
CA ARG A 305 7.16 8.15 3.36
C ARG A 305 7.38 7.88 4.84
N GLU A 306 7.99 6.74 5.17
CA GLU A 306 8.44 6.40 6.52
C GLU A 306 9.45 7.42 7.05
N VAL A 307 10.51 7.68 6.27
CA VAL A 307 11.53 8.70 6.59
C VAL A 307 10.91 10.10 6.75
N TYR A 308 9.89 10.44 5.95
CA TYR A 308 9.17 11.70 6.08
C TYR A 308 8.31 11.76 7.36
N VAL A 309 7.55 10.73 7.65
CA VAL A 309 6.65 10.68 8.83
C VAL A 309 7.45 10.75 10.13
N GLU A 310 8.51 9.95 10.25
CA GLU A 310 9.34 9.92 11.45
C GLU A 310 10.12 11.23 11.65
N LYS A 311 10.81 11.71 10.60
CA LYS A 311 11.79 12.81 10.74
C LYS A 311 11.21 14.20 10.50
N ALA A 312 10.23 14.34 9.62
CA ALA A 312 9.68 15.65 9.24
C ALA A 312 8.37 15.99 9.97
N SER A 313 7.48 15.02 10.21
CA SER A 313 6.21 15.27 10.93
C SER A 313 6.19 14.83 12.39
N LYS A 314 7.18 14.02 12.84
CA LYS A 314 7.16 13.31 14.14
C LYS A 314 5.89 12.45 14.33
N GLY A 315 5.33 11.96 13.23
CA GLY A 315 4.19 11.06 13.24
C GLY A 315 4.60 9.63 13.61
N ARG A 316 3.59 8.79 13.88
CA ARG A 316 3.80 7.34 14.06
C ARG A 316 3.65 6.62 12.73
N VAL A 317 4.39 5.53 12.57
CA VAL A 317 4.18 4.55 11.51
C VAL A 317 3.67 3.28 12.17
N TYR A 318 2.49 2.85 11.75
CA TYR A 318 1.84 1.64 12.22
C TYR A 318 2.30 0.49 11.34
N ARG A 319 2.91 -0.53 11.95
CA ARG A 319 3.60 -1.63 11.27
C ARG A 319 3.17 -2.97 11.85
N VAL A 320 2.92 -3.94 10.99
CA VAL A 320 2.79 -5.35 11.37
C VAL A 320 3.53 -6.23 10.38
N LEU A 321 4.21 -7.24 10.89
CA LEU A 321 4.85 -8.31 10.11
C LEU A 321 4.11 -9.62 10.40
N LEU A 322 3.66 -10.31 9.35
CA LEU A 322 2.94 -11.56 9.43
C LEU A 322 3.77 -12.69 8.82
N VAL A 323 3.62 -13.91 9.33
CA VAL A 323 4.27 -15.12 8.80
C VAL A 323 3.20 -16.10 8.33
N ARG A 324 3.40 -16.66 7.13
CA ARG A 324 2.62 -17.79 6.61
C ARG A 324 2.97 -19.06 7.39
N ARG A 325 1.97 -19.69 8.02
CA ARG A 325 2.08 -20.96 8.76
C ARG A 325 2.34 -22.17 7.86
#